data_AF-A0A2V7ECG1-F1
#
_entry.id   AF-A0A2V7ECG1-F1
#
_cell.length_a   1.000
_cell.length_b   1.000
_cell.length_c   1.000
_cell.angle_alpha   90.00
_cell.angle_beta   90.00
_cell.angle_gamma   90.00
#
_symmetry.space_group_name_H-M   'P 1'
#
loop_
_entity.id
_entity.type
_entity.pdbx_description
1 polymer ?
#
loop_
_entity_poly.entity_id
_entity_poly.type
_entity_poly.pdbx_seq_one_letter_code
_entity_poly.pdbx_strand_id
1 'polypeptide(L)'
;MRLVMFRPALLPIPVIALVLLLGVPAWARADSENSEPAGTIEHLIATTREYRQALERVLGFRAQDVERAAALLDQRRELQAGGIVSRREVEAVERALDDARAKLDETRQQIAQADHALAEALVAASSPVVPPSPAVPPSSTPPVTEPGLAPIFVRFRGAAAWSLADVPRLDRFFRERFGRALPVSAYGQTPVHDRLGLDHHQALDIAVHPDSPEGAALLAFLRGAGVSFIAFRGAMAGAATGAHIHVGAPSPRAAAPPPAFAARTP
;
A
#
# COMPACT_ATOMS: atom_id res chain seq x y z
N MET A 1 -23.45 -23.87 71.55
CA MET A 1 -23.17 -23.78 73.00
C MET A 1 -22.22 -22.61 73.22
N ARG A 2 -22.64 -21.64 74.06
CA ARG A 2 -21.89 -20.55 74.74
C ARG A 2 -21.17 -19.44 73.94
N LEU A 3 -21.79 -18.25 74.04
CA LEU A 3 -21.23 -16.91 74.26
C LEU A 3 -19.85 -16.88 74.95
N VAL A 4 -19.00 -15.90 74.62
CA VAL A 4 -18.66 -14.75 75.47
C VAL A 4 -17.69 -13.80 74.72
N MET A 5 -18.01 -12.51 74.76
CA MET A 5 -17.20 -11.35 74.35
C MET A 5 -15.88 -11.24 75.11
N PHE A 6 -14.85 -10.64 74.51
CA PHE A 6 -13.99 -9.68 75.23
C PHE A 6 -13.18 -8.82 74.23
N ARG A 7 -13.44 -7.51 74.22
CA ARG A 7 -12.49 -6.48 73.75
C ARG A 7 -11.71 -6.00 74.97
N PRO A 8 -10.44 -5.60 74.80
CA PRO A 8 -10.07 -4.30 75.36
C PRO A 8 -9.30 -3.43 74.37
N ALA A 9 -9.53 -2.13 74.54
CA ALA A 9 -8.93 -1.03 73.82
C ALA A 9 -7.53 -0.70 74.35
N LEU A 10 -6.62 -0.29 73.46
CA LEU A 10 -5.53 0.63 73.77
C LEU A 10 -5.41 1.66 72.62
N LEU A 11 -5.59 2.94 72.97
CA LEU A 11 -5.17 4.16 72.24
C LEU A 11 -4.07 4.81 73.11
N PRO A 12 -3.41 5.93 72.75
CA PRO A 12 -2.87 6.44 71.47
C PRO A 12 -1.45 7.04 71.62
N ILE A 13 -0.59 7.08 70.59
CA ILE A 13 0.49 8.09 70.49
C ILE A 13 0.68 8.47 69.00
N PRO A 14 0.82 9.77 68.65
CA PRO A 14 0.58 10.29 67.32
C PRO A 14 1.86 10.29 66.48
N VAL A 15 1.73 9.97 65.19
CA VAL A 15 2.74 10.36 64.19
C VAL A 15 2.06 11.29 63.19
N ILE A 16 2.44 12.55 63.31
CA ILE A 16 2.22 13.63 62.38
C ILE A 16 2.71 13.17 61.00
N ALA A 17 1.80 13.00 60.05
CA ALA A 17 2.11 12.98 58.63
C ALA A 17 1.44 14.19 58.00
N LEU A 18 2.27 15.20 57.80
CA LEU A 18 2.05 16.47 57.13
C LEU A 18 1.28 16.27 55.80
N VAL A 19 0.07 16.79 55.74
CA VAL A 19 -0.64 17.07 54.48
C VAL A 19 0.09 18.21 53.78
N LEU A 20 0.89 17.89 52.78
CA LEU A 20 1.35 18.85 51.78
C LEU A 20 0.53 18.61 50.52
N LEU A 21 -0.53 19.41 50.44
CA LEU A 21 -1.37 19.62 49.28
C LEU A 21 -0.52 20.33 48.21
N LEU A 22 0.17 19.57 47.37
CA LEU A 22 0.75 20.07 46.13
C LEU A 22 -0.18 19.66 44.99
N GLY A 23 -0.94 20.64 44.50
CA GLY A 23 -1.70 20.52 43.27
C GLY A 23 -0.75 20.08 42.16
N VAL A 24 -0.97 18.87 41.64
CA VAL A 24 -0.30 18.39 40.44
C VAL A 24 -0.86 19.22 39.30
N PRO A 25 -0.07 20.09 38.63
CA PRO A 25 -0.57 20.78 37.45
C PRO A 25 -0.94 19.73 36.41
N ALA A 26 -2.17 19.83 35.91
CA ALA A 26 -2.78 18.92 34.94
C ALA A 26 -2.17 19.00 33.53
N TRP A 27 -0.88 19.35 33.40
CA TRP A 27 -0.20 19.56 32.13
C TRP A 27 1.15 18.83 32.16
N ALA A 28 1.09 17.49 32.18
CA ALA A 28 2.24 16.62 31.91
C ALA A 28 1.77 15.23 31.46
N ARG A 29 0.71 15.18 30.66
CA ARG A 29 0.28 14.02 29.87
C ARG A 29 0.00 14.50 28.46
N ALA A 30 1.04 15.01 27.80
CA ALA A 30 1.00 15.40 26.40
C ALA A 30 2.42 15.41 25.83
N ASP A 31 3.21 14.35 26.07
CA ASP A 31 4.55 14.22 25.49
C ASP A 31 4.89 12.75 25.16
N SER A 32 3.95 12.01 24.56
CA SER A 32 4.25 10.66 24.05
C SER A 32 3.49 10.28 22.77
N GLU A 33 3.09 11.24 21.95
CA GLU A 33 2.26 10.95 20.77
C GLU A 33 2.61 11.89 19.61
N ASN A 34 3.89 12.03 19.24
CA ASN A 34 4.24 12.62 17.93
C ASN A 34 5.71 12.44 17.50
N SER A 35 6.37 11.35 17.91
CA SER A 35 7.72 11.03 17.44
C SER A 35 7.81 9.60 16.90
N GLU A 36 6.91 9.23 16.00
CA GLU A 36 6.97 7.97 15.23
C GLU A 36 6.75 8.19 13.71
N PRO A 37 7.61 8.93 12.97
CA PRO A 37 7.49 8.93 11.50
C PRO A 37 8.59 8.13 10.78
N ALA A 38 9.85 8.19 11.22
CA ALA A 38 10.97 7.62 10.47
C ALA A 38 11.07 6.08 10.63
N GLY A 39 11.04 5.58 11.88
CA GLY A 39 11.11 4.15 12.16
C GLY A 39 9.94 3.35 11.56
N THR A 40 8.77 3.98 11.46
CA THR A 40 7.56 3.37 10.87
C THR A 40 7.66 3.21 9.35
N ILE A 41 8.20 4.21 8.65
CA ILE A 41 8.39 4.17 7.19
C ILE A 41 9.55 3.23 6.82
N GLU A 42 10.65 3.26 7.56
CA GLU A 42 11.77 2.32 7.36
C GLU A 42 11.33 0.87 7.56
N HIS A 43 10.54 0.59 8.60
CA HIS A 43 9.98 -0.73 8.84
C HIS A 43 9.04 -1.16 7.71
N LEU A 44 8.16 -0.26 7.22
CA LEU A 44 7.30 -0.54 6.07
C LEU A 44 8.11 -0.88 4.80
N ILE A 45 9.16 -0.11 4.51
CA ILE A 45 10.07 -0.36 3.39
C ILE A 45 10.70 -1.74 3.53
N ALA A 46 11.19 -2.10 4.72
CA ALA A 46 11.79 -3.40 4.99
C ALA A 46 10.79 -4.56 4.80
N THR A 47 9.62 -4.49 5.45
CA THR A 47 8.57 -5.52 5.34
C THR A 47 8.07 -5.68 3.90
N THR A 48 7.95 -4.59 3.15
CA THR A 48 7.52 -4.65 1.75
C THR A 48 8.58 -5.33 0.88
N ARG A 49 9.88 -5.06 1.11
CA ARG A 49 10.99 -5.74 0.41
C ARG A 49 11.02 -7.24 0.74
N GLU A 50 10.86 -7.61 1.99
CA GLU A 50 10.79 -9.02 2.42
C GLU A 50 9.61 -9.73 1.75
N TYR A 51 8.45 -9.08 1.71
CA TYR A 51 7.26 -9.62 1.04
C TYR A 51 7.49 -9.80 -0.47
N ARG A 52 8.06 -8.80 -1.16
CA ARG A 52 8.44 -8.90 -2.58
C ARG A 52 9.38 -10.09 -2.82
N GLN A 53 10.43 -10.24 -2.02
CA GLN A 53 11.38 -11.36 -2.15
C GLN A 53 10.72 -12.72 -1.88
N ALA A 54 9.76 -12.78 -0.95
CA ALA A 54 8.96 -13.99 -0.75
C ALA A 54 8.12 -14.33 -1.99
N LEU A 55 7.49 -13.34 -2.61
CA LEU A 55 6.72 -13.53 -3.86
C LEU A 55 7.60 -13.97 -5.03
N GLU A 56 8.82 -13.43 -5.17
CA GLU A 56 9.77 -13.85 -6.21
C GLU A 56 10.13 -15.34 -6.09
N ARG A 57 10.30 -15.84 -4.86
CA ARG A 57 10.49 -17.28 -4.61
C ARG A 57 9.26 -18.09 -5.03
N VAL A 58 8.06 -17.63 -4.67
CA VAL A 58 6.80 -18.28 -5.07
C VAL A 58 6.63 -18.28 -6.59
N LEU A 59 6.99 -17.18 -7.26
CA LEU A 59 6.90 -17.04 -8.72
C LEU A 59 7.72 -18.12 -9.44
N GLY A 60 8.92 -18.43 -8.94
CA GLY A 60 9.73 -19.53 -9.46
C GLY A 60 9.01 -20.88 -9.40
N PHE A 61 8.39 -21.20 -8.27
CA PHE A 61 7.59 -22.43 -8.13
C PHE A 61 6.36 -22.43 -9.04
N ARG A 62 5.66 -21.30 -9.16
CA ARG A 62 4.49 -21.17 -10.07
C ARG A 62 4.86 -21.35 -11.53
N ALA A 63 6.00 -20.80 -11.96
CA ALA A 63 6.49 -21.00 -13.32
C ALA A 63 6.78 -22.48 -13.59
N GLN A 64 7.42 -23.19 -12.64
CA GLN A 64 7.64 -24.63 -12.72
C GLN A 64 6.34 -25.44 -12.73
N ASP A 65 5.31 -25.01 -12.00
CA ASP A 65 3.98 -25.64 -12.04
C ASP A 65 3.37 -25.57 -13.45
N VAL A 66 3.47 -24.42 -14.11
CA VAL A 66 2.98 -24.21 -15.48
C VAL A 66 3.72 -25.11 -16.47
N GLU A 67 5.06 -25.16 -16.41
CA GLU A 67 5.86 -26.01 -17.29
C GLU A 67 5.51 -27.50 -17.11
N ARG A 68 5.37 -27.96 -15.86
CA ARG A 68 4.99 -29.35 -15.56
C ARG A 68 3.58 -29.68 -16.06
N ALA A 69 2.63 -28.78 -15.87
CA ALA A 69 1.25 -28.97 -16.34
C ALA A 69 1.16 -28.97 -17.87
N ALA A 70 1.95 -28.13 -18.55
CA ALA A 70 2.03 -28.09 -20.00
C ALA A 70 2.62 -29.39 -20.56
N ALA A 71 3.74 -29.87 -20.02
CA ALA A 71 4.33 -31.14 -20.44
C ALA A 71 3.38 -32.32 -20.21
N LEU A 72 2.63 -32.34 -19.10
CA LEU A 72 1.62 -33.36 -18.85
C LEU A 72 0.47 -33.30 -19.86
N LEU A 73 0.03 -32.11 -20.24
CA LEU A 73 -1.01 -31.93 -21.25
C LEU A 73 -0.57 -32.50 -22.59
N ASP A 74 0.67 -32.21 -23.02
CA ASP A 74 1.22 -32.73 -24.27
C ASP A 74 1.25 -34.26 -24.27
N GLN A 75 1.78 -34.87 -23.19
CA GLN A 75 1.77 -36.33 -23.02
C GLN A 75 0.35 -36.92 -23.08
N ARG A 76 -0.62 -36.26 -22.43
CA ARG A 76 -2.02 -36.75 -22.40
C ARG A 76 -2.70 -36.64 -23.76
N ARG A 77 -2.39 -35.62 -24.55
CA ARG A 77 -2.88 -35.49 -25.93
C ARG A 77 -2.32 -36.58 -26.84
N GLU A 78 -1.05 -36.94 -26.70
CA GLU A 78 -0.45 -38.07 -27.43
C GLU A 78 -1.14 -39.40 -27.08
N LEU A 79 -1.35 -39.65 -25.79
CA LEU A 79 -2.06 -40.86 -25.33
C LEU A 79 -3.52 -40.87 -25.82
N GLN A 80 -4.17 -39.72 -25.91
CA GLN A 80 -5.54 -39.61 -26.43
C GLN A 80 -5.58 -39.93 -27.93
N ALA A 81 -4.61 -39.42 -28.70
CA ALA A 81 -4.47 -39.73 -30.12
C ALA A 81 -4.25 -41.24 -30.36
N GLY A 82 -3.56 -41.91 -29.44
CA GLY A 82 -3.43 -43.36 -29.42
C GLY A 82 -4.65 -44.13 -28.90
N GLY A 83 -5.73 -43.45 -28.49
CA GLY A 83 -6.94 -44.06 -27.92
C GLY A 83 -6.78 -44.65 -26.51
N ILE A 84 -5.67 -44.34 -25.83
CA ILE A 84 -5.32 -44.91 -24.51
C ILE A 84 -6.02 -44.18 -23.37
N VAL A 85 -6.15 -42.86 -23.46
CA VAL A 85 -6.86 -42.04 -22.46
C VAL A 85 -8.12 -41.42 -23.07
N SER A 86 -9.10 -41.16 -22.21
CA SER A 86 -10.35 -40.53 -22.62
C SER A 86 -10.18 -39.01 -22.81
N ARG A 87 -11.06 -38.42 -23.62
CA ARG A 87 -11.14 -36.96 -23.79
C ARG A 87 -11.30 -36.21 -22.46
N ARG A 88 -12.07 -36.78 -21.52
CA ARG A 88 -12.31 -36.18 -20.20
C ARG A 88 -11.03 -36.05 -19.38
N GLU A 89 -10.07 -36.97 -19.54
CA GLU A 89 -8.79 -36.90 -18.85
C GLU A 89 -7.91 -35.78 -19.41
N VAL A 90 -7.93 -35.57 -20.73
CA VAL A 90 -7.23 -34.42 -21.35
C VAL A 90 -7.83 -33.10 -20.87
N GLU A 91 -9.16 -32.97 -20.87
CA GLU A 91 -9.88 -31.79 -20.36
C GLU A 91 -9.60 -31.53 -18.86
N ALA A 92 -9.30 -32.55 -18.07
CA ALA A 92 -8.91 -32.38 -16.67
C ALA A 92 -7.51 -31.76 -16.54
N VAL A 93 -6.57 -32.17 -17.39
CA VAL A 93 -5.20 -31.63 -17.40
C VAL A 93 -5.15 -30.23 -18.02
N GLU A 94 -5.97 -29.95 -19.04
CA GLU A 94 -6.12 -28.58 -19.58
C GLU A 94 -6.56 -27.59 -18.49
N ARG A 95 -7.58 -27.96 -17.71
CA ARG A 95 -8.02 -27.14 -16.57
C ARG A 95 -6.91 -26.94 -15.53
N ALA A 96 -6.12 -27.98 -15.26
CA ALA A 96 -4.99 -27.86 -14.32
C ALA A 96 -3.89 -26.90 -14.84
N LEU A 97 -3.65 -26.86 -16.15
CA LEU A 97 -2.73 -25.90 -16.77
C LEU A 97 -3.27 -24.47 -16.66
N ASP A 98 -4.56 -24.26 -16.93
CA ASP A 98 -5.20 -22.95 -16.80
C ASP A 98 -5.16 -22.46 -15.34
N ASP A 99 -5.43 -23.33 -14.37
CA ASP A 99 -5.31 -23.02 -12.94
C ASP A 99 -3.87 -22.65 -12.54
N ALA A 100 -2.87 -23.36 -13.09
CA ALA A 100 -1.46 -23.05 -12.83
C ALA A 100 -1.07 -21.68 -13.40
N ARG A 101 -1.52 -21.36 -14.62
CA ARG A 101 -1.32 -20.05 -15.26
C ARG A 101 -1.97 -18.92 -14.48
N ALA A 102 -3.22 -19.12 -14.04
CA ALA A 102 -3.93 -18.14 -13.23
C ALA A 102 -3.16 -17.81 -11.93
N LYS A 103 -2.62 -18.83 -11.24
CA LYS A 103 -1.79 -18.64 -10.03
C LYS A 103 -0.46 -17.93 -10.31
N LEU A 104 0.15 -18.20 -11.46
CA LEU A 104 1.36 -17.49 -11.89
C LEU A 104 1.06 -16.00 -12.12
N ASP A 105 -0.02 -15.69 -12.82
CA ASP A 105 -0.43 -14.32 -13.12
C ASP A 105 -0.87 -13.57 -11.86
N GLU A 106 -1.58 -14.22 -10.95
CA GLU A 106 -1.90 -13.66 -9.62
C GLU A 106 -0.62 -13.28 -8.86
N THR A 107 0.40 -14.15 -8.86
CA THR A 107 1.67 -13.87 -8.18
C THR A 107 2.38 -12.67 -8.83
N ARG A 108 2.35 -12.55 -10.16
CA ARG A 108 2.90 -11.38 -10.89
C ARG A 108 2.17 -10.10 -10.51
N GLN A 109 0.84 -10.14 -10.40
CA GLN A 109 0.04 -8.98 -9.97
C GLN A 109 0.38 -8.56 -8.54
N GLN A 110 0.56 -9.51 -7.63
CA GLN A 110 0.97 -9.22 -6.25
C GLN A 110 2.36 -8.58 -6.18
N ILE A 111 3.30 -9.00 -7.03
CA ILE A 111 4.62 -8.36 -7.16
C ILE A 111 4.48 -6.92 -7.64
N ALA A 112 3.68 -6.67 -8.69
CA ALA A 112 3.47 -5.32 -9.20
C ALA A 112 2.83 -4.38 -8.15
N GLN A 113 1.90 -4.91 -7.34
CA GLN A 113 1.30 -4.14 -6.24
C GLN A 113 2.30 -3.86 -5.11
N ALA A 114 3.13 -4.83 -4.74
CA ALA A 114 4.18 -4.64 -3.73
C ALA A 114 5.22 -3.61 -4.20
N ASP A 115 5.49 -3.58 -5.50
CA ASP A 115 6.32 -2.56 -6.13
C ASP A 115 5.69 -1.17 -5.95
N HIS A 116 4.45 -0.97 -6.38
CA HIS A 116 3.78 0.34 -6.20
C HIS A 116 3.80 0.84 -4.75
N ALA A 117 3.49 -0.04 -3.78
CA ALA A 117 3.57 0.27 -2.36
C ALA A 117 4.98 0.69 -1.90
N LEU A 118 6.02 0.01 -2.39
CA LEU A 118 7.41 0.33 -2.06
C LEU A 118 7.87 1.63 -2.72
N ALA A 119 7.43 1.90 -3.94
CA ALA A 119 7.68 3.14 -4.66
C ALA A 119 7.10 4.34 -3.90
N GLU A 120 5.86 4.22 -3.45
CA GLU A 120 5.19 5.19 -2.62
C GLU A 120 5.90 5.43 -1.29
N ALA A 121 6.25 4.36 -0.56
CA ALA A 121 6.94 4.46 0.72
C ALA A 121 8.32 5.15 0.60
N LEU A 122 9.07 4.87 -0.48
CA LEU A 122 10.31 5.58 -0.77
C LEU A 122 10.08 7.06 -1.08
N VAL A 123 9.03 7.41 -1.83
CA VAL A 123 8.67 8.81 -2.09
C VAL A 123 8.25 9.53 -0.81
N ALA A 124 7.58 8.85 0.12
CA ALA A 124 7.28 9.38 1.44
C ALA A 124 8.56 9.65 2.25
N ALA A 125 9.50 8.69 2.27
CA ALA A 125 10.79 8.80 2.96
C ALA A 125 11.73 9.87 2.36
N SER A 126 11.65 10.10 1.05
CA SER A 126 12.52 11.04 0.32
C SER A 126 12.26 12.51 0.64
N SER A 127 11.29 12.82 1.50
CA SER A 127 10.90 14.18 1.82
C SER A 127 11.70 14.71 3.02
N PRO A 128 12.51 15.79 2.90
CA PRO A 128 12.72 16.65 4.05
C PRO A 128 11.35 17.22 4.45
N VAL A 129 11.03 17.20 5.75
CA VAL A 129 9.93 18.00 6.30
C VAL A 129 10.34 19.47 6.14
N VAL A 130 9.99 20.08 5.00
CA VAL A 130 10.03 21.53 4.86
C VAL A 130 8.63 22.01 5.24
N PRO A 131 8.44 22.69 6.39
CA PRO A 131 7.15 23.27 6.73
C PRO A 131 6.75 24.27 5.63
N PRO A 132 5.45 24.43 5.34
CA PRO A 132 4.99 25.47 4.43
C PRO A 132 5.38 26.83 5.03
N SER A 133 6.44 27.46 4.50
CA SER A 133 6.74 28.85 4.81
C SER A 133 5.66 29.70 4.14
N PRO A 134 4.88 30.53 4.88
CA PRO A 134 3.70 31.23 4.35
C PRO A 134 4.05 32.46 3.49
N ALA A 135 5.17 32.45 2.78
CA ALA A 135 5.63 33.60 2.01
C ALA A 135 6.39 33.19 0.74
N VAL A 136 5.71 32.52 -0.20
CA VAL A 136 6.12 32.51 -1.61
C VAL A 136 4.88 32.67 -2.47
N PRO A 137 4.69 33.80 -3.20
CA PRO A 137 3.62 33.90 -4.19
C PRO A 137 3.86 32.87 -5.30
N PRO A 138 2.84 32.48 -6.08
CA PRO A 138 3.00 31.48 -7.14
C PRO A 138 3.96 32.01 -8.23
N SER A 139 5.23 31.66 -8.10
CA SER A 139 6.22 31.93 -9.15
C SER A 139 5.94 31.02 -10.34
N SER A 140 5.56 31.63 -11.45
CA SER A 140 5.28 31.03 -12.76
C SER A 140 6.50 30.41 -13.46
N THR A 141 7.51 30.00 -12.72
CA THR A 141 8.77 29.47 -13.25
C THR A 141 8.89 28.02 -12.82
N PRO A 142 8.90 27.04 -13.76
CA PRO A 142 9.21 25.67 -13.39
C PRO A 142 10.60 25.65 -12.73
N PRO A 143 10.82 24.83 -11.68
CA PRO A 143 12.14 24.66 -11.11
C PRO A 143 13.08 24.24 -12.24
N VAL A 144 14.11 25.05 -12.49
CA VAL A 144 15.19 24.75 -13.42
C VAL A 144 15.85 23.49 -12.88
N THR A 145 15.49 22.35 -13.45
CA THR A 145 16.20 21.09 -13.25
C THR A 145 17.44 21.19 -14.14
N GLU A 146 18.62 20.91 -13.58
CA GLU A 146 19.86 20.70 -14.33
C GLU A 146 19.57 19.97 -15.66
N PRO A 147 19.99 20.50 -16.81
CA PRO A 147 19.70 19.88 -18.10
C PRO A 147 20.40 18.51 -18.16
N GLY A 148 19.61 17.44 -17.97
CA GLY A 148 20.06 16.06 -18.16
C GLY A 148 19.44 14.99 -17.26
N LEU A 149 18.87 15.35 -16.10
CA LEU A 149 18.30 14.35 -15.17
C LEU A 149 16.97 14.83 -14.60
N ALA A 150 15.89 14.63 -15.35
CA ALA A 150 14.55 14.76 -14.77
C ALA A 150 14.44 13.81 -13.56
N PRO A 151 13.86 14.24 -12.42
CA PRO A 151 13.74 13.38 -11.26
C PRO A 151 12.93 12.12 -11.62
N ILE A 152 13.34 10.97 -11.10
CA ILE A 152 12.72 9.66 -11.38
C ILE A 152 11.23 9.66 -10.98
N PHE A 153 10.83 10.55 -10.07
CA PHE A 153 9.43 10.83 -9.77
C PHE A 153 9.14 12.32 -9.59
N VAL A 154 7.87 12.71 -9.71
CA VAL A 154 7.35 14.04 -9.34
C VAL A 154 6.13 13.86 -8.46
N ARG A 155 6.10 14.55 -7.31
CA ARG A 155 4.93 14.60 -6.43
C ARG A 155 4.26 15.97 -6.50
N PHE A 156 2.94 15.98 -6.63
CA PHE A 156 2.11 17.17 -6.49
C PHE A 156 1.12 16.95 -5.35
N ARG A 157 1.10 17.87 -4.38
CA ARG A 157 0.15 17.87 -3.27
C ARG A 157 -0.90 18.94 -3.54
N GLY A 158 -2.06 18.52 -4.01
CA GLY A 158 -3.21 19.38 -4.25
C GLY A 158 -4.14 19.44 -3.04
N ALA A 159 -4.98 20.48 -2.98
CA ALA A 159 -5.93 20.71 -1.87
C ALA A 159 -7.33 20.15 -2.14
N ALA A 160 -7.61 19.67 -3.36
CA ALA A 160 -8.92 19.11 -3.68
C ALA A 160 -9.10 17.74 -3.02
N ALA A 161 -10.30 17.49 -2.52
CA ALA A 161 -10.69 16.15 -2.13
C ALA A 161 -10.68 15.24 -3.37
N TRP A 162 -10.21 14.01 -3.18
CA TRP A 162 -10.19 12.97 -4.20
C TRP A 162 -10.80 11.70 -3.64
N SER A 163 -11.57 11.01 -4.47
CA SER A 163 -12.12 9.69 -4.17
C SER A 163 -12.26 8.85 -5.43
N LEU A 164 -12.48 7.54 -5.27
CA LEU A 164 -12.76 6.66 -6.41
C LEU A 164 -14.05 7.04 -7.16
N ALA A 165 -14.95 7.82 -6.55
CA ALA A 165 -16.14 8.35 -7.21
C ALA A 165 -15.81 9.38 -8.31
N ASP A 166 -14.59 9.95 -8.30
CA ASP A 166 -14.11 10.90 -9.31
C ASP A 166 -13.50 10.20 -10.55
N VAL A 167 -13.28 8.89 -10.49
CA VAL A 167 -12.67 8.12 -11.60
C VAL A 167 -13.47 8.24 -12.91
N PRO A 168 -14.82 8.18 -12.93
CA PRO A 168 -15.60 8.37 -14.16
C PRO A 168 -15.34 9.72 -14.84
N ARG A 169 -15.04 10.78 -14.07
CA ARG A 169 -14.67 12.09 -14.63
C ARG A 169 -13.32 12.04 -15.32
N LEU A 170 -12.35 11.36 -14.70
CA LEU A 170 -11.01 11.18 -15.26
C LEU A 170 -11.04 10.30 -16.52
N ASP A 171 -11.78 9.20 -16.49
CA ASP A 171 -11.97 8.30 -17.64
C ASP A 171 -12.66 9.01 -18.80
N ARG A 172 -13.69 9.83 -18.53
CA ARG A 172 -14.32 10.66 -19.55
C ARG A 172 -13.34 11.62 -20.22
N PHE A 173 -12.58 12.38 -19.42
CA PHE A 173 -11.53 13.27 -19.94
C PHE A 173 -10.56 12.51 -20.87
N PHE A 174 -10.12 11.33 -20.44
CA PHE A 174 -9.16 10.53 -21.19
C PHE A 174 -9.75 10.02 -22.51
N ARG A 175 -11.00 9.53 -22.50
CA ARG A 175 -11.71 9.08 -23.70
C ARG A 175 -11.96 10.21 -24.68
N GLU A 176 -12.45 11.35 -24.20
CA GLU A 176 -12.74 12.51 -25.06
C GLU A 176 -11.47 13.03 -25.73
N ARG A 177 -10.33 12.97 -25.03
CA ARG A 177 -9.05 13.47 -25.55
C ARG A 177 -8.28 12.48 -26.43
N PHE A 178 -8.32 11.19 -26.10
CA PHE A 178 -7.45 10.18 -26.72
C PHE A 178 -8.19 9.02 -27.40
N GLY A 179 -9.53 8.99 -27.33
CA GLY A 179 -10.35 7.98 -28.00
C GLY A 179 -10.28 6.58 -27.38
N ARG A 180 -9.71 6.42 -26.19
CA ARG A 180 -9.60 5.13 -25.49
C ARG A 180 -9.85 5.27 -23.99
N ALA A 181 -10.10 4.13 -23.32
CA ALA A 181 -10.32 4.09 -21.87
C ALA A 181 -9.08 4.49 -21.08
N LEU A 182 -9.27 5.00 -19.85
CA LEU A 182 -8.18 5.27 -18.92
C LEU A 182 -7.41 3.97 -18.60
N PRO A 183 -6.08 3.92 -18.74
CA PRO A 183 -5.29 2.71 -18.52
C PRO A 183 -5.05 2.47 -17.02
N VAL A 184 -6.09 2.08 -16.29
CA VAL A 184 -6.00 1.81 -14.85
C VAL A 184 -5.19 0.52 -14.62
N SER A 185 -4.13 0.61 -13.81
CA SER A 185 -3.30 -0.53 -13.38
C SER A 185 -3.62 -1.00 -11.96
N ALA A 186 -4.13 -0.13 -11.10
CA ALA A 186 -4.66 -0.50 -9.79
C ALA A 186 -5.83 0.41 -9.41
N TYR A 187 -6.91 -0.18 -8.89
CA TYR A 187 -8.13 0.52 -8.51
C TYR A 187 -8.43 0.30 -7.03
N GLY A 188 -8.13 1.30 -6.19
CA GLY A 188 -8.40 1.25 -4.76
C GLY A 188 -7.54 0.25 -3.99
N GLN A 189 -8.10 -0.25 -2.89
CA GLN A 189 -7.46 -1.19 -1.98
C GLN A 189 -7.23 -2.56 -2.63
N THR A 190 -6.10 -3.19 -2.32
CA THR A 190 -5.79 -4.55 -2.77
C THR A 190 -5.37 -5.44 -1.59
N PRO A 191 -5.40 -6.78 -1.72
CA PRO A 191 -4.93 -7.68 -0.67
C PRO A 191 -3.46 -7.46 -0.26
N VAL A 192 -2.63 -6.91 -1.15
CA VAL A 192 -1.25 -6.54 -0.82
C VAL A 192 -1.24 -5.35 0.14
N HIS A 193 -2.07 -4.34 -0.10
CA HIS A 193 -2.22 -3.21 0.81
C HIS A 193 -2.69 -3.65 2.20
N ASP A 194 -3.68 -4.56 2.28
CA ASP A 194 -4.17 -5.09 3.55
C ASP A 194 -3.07 -5.79 4.35
N ARG A 195 -2.26 -6.63 3.68
CA ARG A 195 -1.13 -7.35 4.31
C ARG A 195 -0.03 -6.41 4.80
N LEU A 196 0.16 -5.28 4.13
CA LEU A 196 1.17 -4.27 4.48
C LEU A 196 0.63 -3.19 5.42
N GLY A 197 -0.67 -3.20 5.75
CA GLY A 197 -1.31 -2.18 6.58
C GLY A 197 -1.38 -0.80 5.91
N LEU A 198 -1.47 -0.77 4.58
CA LEU A 198 -1.54 0.45 3.78
C LEU A 198 -3.00 0.78 3.46
N ASP A 199 -3.37 2.06 3.54
CA ASP A 199 -4.68 2.54 3.09
C ASP A 199 -4.57 3.15 1.68
N HIS A 200 -5.00 2.37 0.69
CA HIS A 200 -5.08 2.75 -0.72
C HIS A 200 -6.55 2.82 -1.18
N HIS A 201 -7.53 2.87 -0.27
CA HIS A 201 -8.96 2.77 -0.61
C HIS A 201 -9.48 3.86 -1.53
N GLN A 202 -8.83 5.02 -1.53
CA GLN A 202 -9.20 6.17 -2.38
C GLN A 202 -8.18 6.45 -3.48
N ALA A 203 -7.18 5.60 -3.67
CA ALA A 203 -6.11 5.85 -4.64
C ALA A 203 -6.25 5.00 -5.91
N LEU A 204 -5.64 5.48 -6.99
CA LEU A 204 -5.72 4.91 -8.33
C LEU A 204 -4.35 4.97 -9.01
N ASP A 205 -3.88 3.84 -9.54
CA ASP A 205 -2.69 3.82 -10.39
C ASP A 205 -3.07 3.73 -11.86
N ILE A 206 -2.36 4.52 -12.68
CA ILE A 206 -2.58 4.63 -14.11
C ILE A 206 -1.28 4.29 -14.85
N ALA A 207 -1.33 3.27 -15.71
CA ALA A 207 -0.21 2.81 -16.53
C ALA A 207 0.02 3.70 -17.76
N VAL A 208 0.32 4.97 -17.52
CA VAL A 208 0.70 5.95 -18.54
C VAL A 208 2.04 6.57 -18.16
N HIS A 209 2.95 6.66 -19.14
CA HIS A 209 4.24 7.32 -18.93
C HIS A 209 4.04 8.83 -18.72
N PRO A 210 4.56 9.44 -17.63
CA PRO A 210 4.34 10.86 -17.31
C PRO A 210 4.71 11.84 -18.42
N ASP A 211 5.79 11.56 -19.15
CA ASP A 211 6.29 12.44 -20.21
C ASP A 211 5.70 12.13 -21.61
N SER A 212 4.79 11.14 -21.71
CA SER A 212 4.04 10.92 -22.96
C SER A 212 2.99 12.03 -23.17
N PRO A 213 2.48 12.25 -24.39
CA PRO A 213 1.38 13.20 -24.62
C PRO A 213 0.13 12.92 -23.77
N GLU A 214 -0.19 11.63 -23.56
CA GLU A 214 -1.27 11.19 -22.67
C GLU A 214 -0.98 11.56 -21.21
N GLY A 215 0.23 11.24 -20.74
CA GLY A 215 0.68 11.51 -19.37
C GLY A 215 0.73 13.00 -19.06
N ALA A 216 1.35 13.80 -19.93
CA ALA A 216 1.47 15.24 -19.76
C ALA A 216 0.09 15.91 -19.66
N ALA A 217 -0.86 15.50 -20.51
CA ALA A 217 -2.23 16.01 -20.46
C ALA A 217 -2.97 15.59 -19.18
N LEU A 218 -2.79 14.33 -18.76
CA LEU A 218 -3.37 13.81 -17.51
C LEU A 218 -2.81 14.56 -16.29
N LEU A 219 -1.50 14.78 -16.22
CA LEU A 219 -0.88 15.56 -15.15
C LEU A 219 -1.38 17.01 -15.14
N ALA A 220 -1.54 17.64 -16.31
CA ALA A 220 -2.11 18.98 -16.41
C ALA A 220 -3.56 19.01 -15.91
N PHE A 221 -4.38 18.03 -16.27
CA PHE A 221 -5.76 17.88 -15.79
C PHE A 221 -5.80 17.75 -14.26
N LEU A 222 -5.00 16.86 -13.68
CA LEU A 222 -4.94 16.62 -12.23
C LEU A 222 -4.46 17.86 -11.48
N ARG A 223 -3.42 18.56 -11.97
CA ARG A 223 -2.96 19.84 -11.39
C ARG A 223 -4.06 20.89 -11.44
N GLY A 224 -4.73 21.04 -12.58
CA GLY A 224 -5.83 22.01 -12.75
C GLY A 224 -7.03 21.71 -11.85
N ALA A 225 -7.29 20.42 -11.57
CA ALA A 225 -8.32 19.99 -10.63
C ALA A 225 -7.88 20.04 -9.16
N GLY A 226 -6.60 20.36 -8.88
CA GLY A 226 -6.06 20.37 -7.52
C GLY A 226 -5.97 18.99 -6.87
N VAL A 227 -5.92 17.91 -7.66
CA VAL A 227 -5.86 16.52 -7.18
C VAL A 227 -4.40 16.12 -6.96
N SER A 228 -4.11 15.50 -5.81
CA SER A 228 -2.77 15.01 -5.49
C SER A 228 -2.36 13.82 -6.38
N PHE A 229 -1.08 13.74 -6.73
CA PHE A 229 -0.52 12.61 -7.47
C PHE A 229 0.99 12.43 -7.25
N ILE A 230 1.47 11.23 -7.57
CA ILE A 230 2.89 10.90 -7.74
C ILE A 230 3.06 10.32 -9.14
N ALA A 231 3.95 10.92 -9.95
CA ALA A 231 4.24 10.49 -11.30
C ALA A 231 5.63 9.86 -11.35
N PHE A 232 5.72 8.57 -11.65
CA PHE A 232 6.97 7.82 -11.78
C PHE A 232 7.39 7.75 -13.25
N ARG A 233 8.59 8.22 -13.58
CA ARG A 233 9.11 8.27 -14.96
C ARG A 233 9.82 7.00 -15.41
N GLY A 234 10.08 6.08 -14.51
CA GLY A 234 10.81 4.87 -14.84
C GLY A 234 10.91 3.93 -13.67
N ALA A 235 11.64 2.85 -13.88
CA ALA A 235 11.91 1.88 -12.83
C ALA A 235 12.68 2.56 -11.69
N MET A 236 12.24 2.31 -10.47
CA MET A 236 13.01 2.61 -9.26
C MET A 236 13.55 1.29 -8.74
N ALA A 237 14.88 1.21 -8.57
CA ALA A 237 15.54 -0.02 -8.16
C ALA A 237 14.88 -0.60 -6.90
N GLY A 238 14.36 -1.82 -7.03
CA GLY A 238 13.68 -2.54 -5.97
C GLY A 238 12.30 -2.00 -5.60
N ALA A 239 11.73 -1.01 -6.28
CA ALA A 239 10.50 -0.34 -5.88
C ALA A 239 9.49 -0.13 -7.02
N ALA A 240 9.85 0.38 -8.19
CA ALA A 240 8.90 0.49 -9.30
C ALA A 240 9.44 -0.26 -10.51
N THR A 241 8.60 -1.06 -11.18
CA THR A 241 8.98 -1.79 -12.40
C THR A 241 8.81 -0.97 -13.68
N GLY A 242 8.09 0.15 -13.62
CA GLY A 242 7.86 0.99 -14.79
C GLY A 242 7.20 2.33 -14.47
N ALA A 243 7.06 3.14 -15.52
CA ALA A 243 6.45 4.46 -15.43
C ALA A 243 4.93 4.35 -15.24
N HIS A 244 4.39 5.09 -14.27
CA HIS A 244 2.96 5.16 -13.96
C HIS A 244 2.64 6.44 -13.19
N ILE A 245 1.35 6.75 -13.08
CA ILE A 245 0.85 7.89 -12.31
C ILE A 245 -0.08 7.35 -11.23
N HIS A 246 0.31 7.55 -9.98
CA HIS A 246 -0.50 7.33 -8.79
C HIS A 246 -1.32 8.58 -8.49
N VAL A 247 -2.63 8.43 -8.32
CA VAL A 247 -3.59 9.53 -8.07
C VAL A 247 -4.24 9.34 -6.71
N GLY A 248 -4.27 10.40 -5.92
CA GLY A 248 -4.80 10.40 -4.56
C GLY A 248 -3.78 10.88 -3.53
N ALA A 249 -4.17 10.81 -2.26
CA ALA A 249 -3.23 10.99 -1.17
C ALA A 249 -2.29 9.78 -1.11
N PRO A 250 -0.99 9.98 -0.81
CA PRO A 250 -0.12 8.86 -0.57
C PRO A 250 -0.65 8.02 0.60
N SER A 251 -0.68 6.70 0.46
CA SER A 251 -1.22 5.73 1.42
C SER A 251 -0.68 5.99 2.83
N PRO A 252 -1.50 6.54 3.75
CA PRO A 252 -1.15 6.50 5.15
C PRO A 252 -1.23 5.04 5.63
N ARG A 253 -0.56 4.72 6.75
CA ARG A 253 -0.87 3.46 7.42
C ARG A 253 -2.33 3.48 7.84
N ALA A 254 -3.06 2.41 7.51
CA ALA A 254 -4.33 2.16 8.18
C ALA A 254 -4.03 2.03 9.68
N ALA A 255 -4.83 2.67 10.53
CA ALA A 255 -4.77 2.38 11.97
C ALA A 255 -4.86 0.86 12.13
N ALA A 256 -3.90 0.28 12.84
CA ALA A 256 -3.77 -1.17 12.94
C ALA A 256 -5.15 -1.80 13.25
N PRO A 257 -5.60 -2.82 12.50
CA PRO A 257 -6.84 -3.49 12.85
C PRO A 257 -6.70 -4.02 14.29
N PRO A 258 -7.72 -3.87 15.16
CA PRO A 258 -7.67 -4.43 16.50
C PRO A 258 -7.35 -5.93 16.38
N PRO A 259 -6.49 -6.48 17.24
CA PRO A 259 -6.05 -7.87 17.12
C PRO A 259 -7.27 -8.80 17.05
N ALA A 260 -7.41 -9.48 15.91
CA ALA A 260 -8.46 -10.45 15.70
C ALA A 260 -8.16 -11.72 16.52
N PHE A 261 -8.91 -11.85 17.61
CA PHE A 261 -9.26 -13.07 18.34
C PHE A 261 -8.17 -13.89 19.05
N ALA A 262 -8.30 -13.90 20.38
CA ALA A 262 -8.30 -15.14 21.14
C ALA A 262 -9.44 -15.14 22.18
N ALA A 263 -10.70 -15.03 21.73
CA ALA A 263 -11.80 -15.54 22.54
C ALA A 263 -11.91 -17.05 22.26
N ARG A 264 -11.19 -17.83 23.06
CA ARG A 264 -11.48 -19.23 23.29
C ARG A 264 -12.09 -19.34 24.69
N THR A 265 -13.37 -19.64 24.73
CA THR A 265 -14.11 -20.31 25.82
C THR A 265 -15.33 -20.95 25.15
N PRO A 266 -15.94 -21.99 25.72
CA PRO A 266 -15.98 -22.37 27.13
C PRO A 266 -14.85 -23.28 27.62
#